data_AF-A0A9W8BIE9-F1
#
_entry.id   AF-A0A9W8BIE9-F1
#
_cell.length_a   1.000
_cell.length_b   1.000
_cell.length_c   1.000
_cell.angle_alpha   90.00
_cell.angle_beta   90.00
_cell.angle_gamma   90.00
#
_symmetry.space_group_name_H-M   'P 1'
#
loop_
_entity.id
_entity.type
_entity.pdbx_description
1 polymer ?
#
loop_
_entity_poly.entity_id
_entity_poly.type
_entity_poly.pdbx_seq_one_letter_code
_entity_poly.pdbx_strand_id
1 'polypeptide(L)'
;MSYPRTTVADADFDELDVDDMDFPLPEPPLLAPAPPSDIIERTRVAPTLEGMRIVQDASQFKKWICLYPLYFDKSRSVEKGRKVPLALAIDSPHGRQLSVAVKEVGFNVCYEPNKSHPSDFFTPGRVRVQLFSDAGVPLRQDISTRKELMRKVAVQMDKVLVPRDREPSLQDLIDSGAMPMLPGMAPQSPTRAEESFAESPAPGPSSSKAAKKAAGKAKKKGKAKNLV
;
A
#
# COMPACT_ATOMS: atom_id res chain seq x y z
N MET A 1 45.36 6.21 -47.40
CA MET A 1 43.94 6.65 -47.54
C MET A 1 43.64 7.64 -46.43
N SER A 2 43.51 8.91 -46.81
CA SER A 2 43.20 10.05 -45.94
C SER A 2 41.73 10.40 -46.14
N TYR A 3 40.96 10.54 -45.06
CA TYR A 3 39.59 11.07 -45.13
C TYR A 3 39.60 12.52 -44.67
N PRO A 4 39.08 13.48 -45.46
CA PRO A 4 39.00 14.88 -45.04
C PRO A 4 37.89 15.09 -44.00
N ARG A 5 38.21 15.88 -42.98
CA ARG A 5 37.30 16.37 -41.94
C ARG A 5 36.54 17.59 -42.48
N THR A 6 35.25 17.43 -42.78
CA THR A 6 34.38 18.56 -43.12
C THR A 6 33.80 19.15 -41.84
N THR A 7 34.10 20.42 -41.60
CA THR A 7 33.48 21.29 -40.60
C THR A 7 32.21 21.91 -41.20
N VAL A 8 31.07 21.72 -40.55
CA VAL A 8 29.85 22.53 -40.71
C VAL A 8 29.55 23.08 -39.31
N ALA A 9 29.94 24.33 -39.06
CA ALA A 9 29.11 25.52 -39.26
C ALA A 9 28.01 25.58 -38.20
N ASP A 10 28.28 26.39 -37.18
CA ASP A 10 27.35 26.91 -36.19
C ASP A 10 26.12 27.50 -36.90
N ALA A 11 24.95 26.97 -36.58
CA ALA A 11 23.67 27.55 -36.94
C ALA A 11 22.93 27.82 -35.63
N ASP A 12 22.83 29.11 -35.31
CA ASP A 12 21.99 29.68 -34.28
C ASP A 12 20.55 29.16 -34.43
N PHE A 13 20.07 28.43 -33.42
CA PHE A 13 18.67 27.99 -33.27
C PHE A 13 18.04 28.84 -32.16
N ASP A 14 17.91 30.14 -32.43
CA ASP A 14 16.97 31.02 -31.76
C ASP A 14 15.81 31.25 -32.73
N GLU A 15 14.58 31.33 -32.20
CA GLU A 15 13.33 31.69 -32.91
C GLU A 15 12.46 30.51 -33.43
N LEU A 16 11.93 29.71 -32.50
CA LEU A 16 10.57 29.17 -32.64
C LEU A 16 9.75 29.69 -31.46
N ASP A 17 8.96 30.73 -31.72
CA ASP A 17 8.04 31.36 -30.78
C ASP A 17 6.95 30.34 -30.36
N VAL A 18 6.91 30.00 -29.07
CA VAL A 18 6.06 28.95 -28.48
C VAL A 18 4.73 29.53 -27.96
N ASP A 19 4.33 30.71 -28.43
CA ASP A 19 3.14 31.42 -27.91
C ASP A 19 1.95 31.50 -28.88
N ASP A 20 1.97 30.81 -30.03
CA ASP A 20 0.81 30.76 -30.96
C ASP A 20 0.19 29.35 -31.10
N MET A 21 -0.12 28.73 -29.96
CA MET A 21 -1.01 27.56 -29.90
C MET A 21 -2.26 27.86 -29.07
N ASP A 22 -2.94 28.97 -29.37
CA ASP A 22 -4.31 29.21 -28.91
C ASP A 22 -5.29 28.41 -29.78
N PHE A 23 -5.38 27.11 -29.47
CA PHE A 23 -6.37 26.22 -30.03
C PHE A 23 -7.71 26.48 -29.32
N PRO A 24 -8.74 27.02 -29.99
CA PRO A 24 -9.99 27.39 -29.32
C PRO A 24 -10.67 26.12 -28.80
N LEU A 25 -10.74 25.98 -27.47
CA LEU A 25 -11.50 24.89 -26.84
C LEU A 25 -12.99 25.06 -27.19
N PRO A 26 -13.71 23.97 -27.54
CA PRO A 26 -15.14 24.03 -27.73
C PRO A 26 -15.82 24.49 -26.43
N GLU A 27 -16.61 25.56 -26.53
CA GLU A 27 -17.33 26.13 -25.38
C GLU A 27 -18.26 25.07 -24.75
N PRO A 28 -18.22 24.89 -23.42
CA PRO A 28 -19.17 24.01 -22.75
C PRO A 28 -20.58 24.62 -22.83
N PRO A 29 -21.65 23.81 -23.02
CA PRO A 29 -23.00 24.33 -23.13
C PRO A 29 -23.39 25.10 -21.86
N LEU A 30 -23.92 26.31 -22.05
CA LEU A 30 -24.37 27.19 -20.99
C LEU A 30 -25.44 26.50 -20.11
N LEU A 31 -25.20 26.64 -18.81
CA LEU A 31 -25.87 26.03 -17.67
C LEU A 31 -27.37 26.40 -17.56
N ALA A 32 -28.22 25.44 -17.14
CA ALA A 32 -29.52 25.76 -16.55
C ALA A 32 -29.32 26.35 -15.13
N PRO A 33 -30.16 27.30 -14.67
CA PRO A 33 -29.89 28.06 -13.44
C PRO A 33 -29.97 27.18 -12.18
N ALA A 34 -28.87 27.14 -11.42
CA ALA A 34 -28.84 26.59 -10.08
C ALA A 34 -29.50 27.56 -9.06
N PRO A 35 -30.19 27.06 -8.03
CA PRO A 35 -30.77 27.90 -6.97
C PRO A 35 -29.67 28.58 -6.13
N PRO A 36 -29.99 29.71 -5.47
CA PRO A 36 -29.01 30.61 -4.87
C PRO A 36 -28.19 29.95 -3.75
N SER A 37 -26.87 30.02 -3.92
CA SER A 37 -25.85 29.64 -2.95
C SER A 37 -25.70 30.72 -1.89
N ASP A 38 -26.53 30.68 -0.85
CA ASP A 38 -26.25 31.44 0.37
C ASP A 38 -26.15 30.48 1.57
N ILE A 39 -24.96 30.50 2.18
CA ILE A 39 -24.65 29.96 3.50
C ILE A 39 -24.57 28.42 3.55
N ILE A 40 -23.41 27.84 3.20
CA ILE A 40 -22.69 26.78 3.95
C ILE A 40 -21.30 26.67 3.28
N GLU A 41 -20.41 27.59 3.62
CA GLU A 41 -19.00 27.59 3.20
C GLU A 41 -18.07 27.23 4.37
N ARG A 42 -18.55 26.42 5.32
CA ARG A 42 -17.73 25.95 6.44
C ARG A 42 -17.92 24.46 6.64
N THR A 43 -16.85 23.73 6.30
CA THR A 43 -16.56 22.32 6.59
C THR A 43 -16.94 21.33 5.48
N ARG A 44 -16.07 21.20 4.48
CA ARG A 44 -15.94 19.96 3.68
C ARG A 44 -15.42 18.86 4.62
N VAL A 45 -16.32 18.11 5.25
CA VAL A 45 -15.97 16.86 5.93
C VAL A 45 -15.82 15.79 4.84
N ALA A 46 -14.60 15.24 4.71
CA ALA A 46 -14.31 14.12 3.81
C ALA A 46 -15.23 12.91 4.11
N PRO A 47 -15.48 12.01 3.12
CA PRO A 47 -16.31 10.83 3.35
C PRO A 47 -15.74 10.02 4.51
N THR A 48 -16.49 10.01 5.61
CA THR A 48 -16.10 9.37 6.85
C THR A 48 -16.56 7.92 6.79
N LEU A 49 -15.79 7.04 6.15
CA LEU A 49 -16.00 5.61 6.28
C LEU A 49 -15.50 5.19 7.67
N GLU A 50 -16.43 4.80 8.54
CA GLU A 50 -16.17 4.22 9.87
C GLU A 50 -15.32 5.11 10.79
N GLY A 51 -15.58 6.41 10.83
CA GLY A 51 -14.94 7.38 11.74
C GLY A 51 -13.41 7.44 11.63
N MET A 52 -12.85 7.07 10.47
CA MET A 52 -11.46 7.30 10.10
C MET A 52 -11.37 8.65 9.40
N ARG A 53 -10.55 9.57 9.94
CA ARG A 53 -10.30 10.85 9.27
C ARG A 53 -9.21 10.64 8.22
N ILE A 54 -9.61 10.62 6.95
CA ILE A 54 -8.69 10.67 5.82
C ILE A 54 -8.38 12.14 5.58
N VAL A 55 -7.11 12.54 5.71
CA VAL A 55 -6.71 13.95 5.57
C VAL A 55 -5.53 14.07 4.62
N GLN A 56 -5.59 15.09 3.75
CA GLN A 56 -4.49 15.45 2.85
C GLN A 56 -3.60 16.55 3.44
N ASP A 57 -4.19 17.46 4.22
CA ASP A 57 -3.46 18.54 4.90
C ASP A 57 -2.83 18.06 6.22
N ALA A 58 -1.53 17.79 6.16
CA ALA A 58 -0.74 17.31 7.30
C ALA A 58 -0.45 18.41 8.34
N SER A 59 -0.81 19.68 8.08
CA SER A 59 -0.33 20.80 8.90
C SER A 59 -0.94 20.82 10.31
N GLN A 60 -2.17 20.34 10.43
CA GLN A 60 -2.94 20.33 11.68
C GLN A 60 -2.43 19.27 12.68
N PHE A 61 -1.73 18.24 12.20
CA PHE A 61 -1.33 17.08 13.01
C PHE A 61 0.19 17.00 13.23
N LYS A 62 0.94 18.10 13.01
CA LYS A 62 2.42 18.11 13.12
C LYS A 62 2.94 17.63 14.47
N LYS A 63 2.21 17.89 15.56
CA LYS A 63 2.54 17.44 16.93
C LYS A 63 2.27 15.94 17.16
N TRP A 64 1.48 15.30 16.30
CA TRP A 64 1.08 13.90 16.47
C TRP A 64 2.19 12.96 16.04
N ILE A 65 2.18 11.75 16.61
CA ILE A 65 3.18 10.74 16.31
C ILE A 65 2.87 10.12 14.95
N CYS A 66 3.89 10.02 14.09
CA CYS A 66 3.79 9.29 12.83
C CYS A 66 4.10 7.80 13.03
N LEU A 67 3.21 6.94 12.56
CA LEU A 67 3.41 5.51 12.42
C LEU A 67 3.36 5.15 10.93
N TYR A 68 4.23 4.22 10.55
CA TYR A 68 4.29 3.68 9.19
C TYR A 68 4.15 2.15 9.26
N PRO A 69 3.53 1.51 8.26
CA PRO A 69 3.41 0.05 8.17
C PRO A 69 4.73 -0.68 8.33
N LEU A 70 5.81 -0.15 7.72
CA LEU A 70 7.17 -0.70 7.80
C LEU A 70 7.67 -0.94 9.24
N TYR A 71 7.19 -0.20 10.23
CA TYR A 71 7.61 -0.40 11.63
C TYR A 71 7.16 -1.76 12.19
N PHE A 72 6.12 -2.35 11.61
CA PHE A 72 5.48 -3.60 12.03
C PHE A 72 5.84 -4.79 11.13
N ASP A 73 6.59 -4.56 10.05
CA ASP A 73 6.87 -5.56 9.02
C ASP A 73 7.83 -6.64 9.54
N LYS A 74 7.39 -7.89 9.48
CA LYS A 74 8.16 -9.07 9.88
C LYS A 74 9.30 -9.40 8.91
N SER A 75 9.15 -9.07 7.62
CA SER A 75 10.15 -9.33 6.58
C SER A 75 11.40 -8.46 6.72
N ARG A 76 11.27 -7.29 7.37
CA ARG A 76 12.35 -6.30 7.54
C ARG A 76 13.06 -6.49 8.87
N SER A 77 14.38 -6.32 8.90
CA SER A 77 15.17 -6.29 10.14
C SER A 77 14.98 -4.96 10.90
N VAL A 78 15.49 -4.89 12.14
CA VAL A 78 15.45 -3.66 12.96
C VAL A 78 16.22 -2.52 12.28
N GLU A 79 17.37 -2.85 11.67
CA GLU A 79 18.22 -1.90 10.94
C GLU A 79 17.52 -1.35 9.69
N LYS A 80 16.72 -2.19 9.02
CA LYS A 80 15.90 -1.79 7.86
C LYS A 80 14.62 -1.03 8.26
N GLY A 81 14.42 -0.78 9.54
CA GLY A 81 13.40 0.12 10.06
C GLY A 81 12.25 -0.52 10.84
N ARG A 82 12.22 -1.85 11.00
CA ARG A 82 11.29 -2.52 11.93
C ARG A 82 11.51 -2.00 13.36
N LYS A 83 10.45 -1.63 14.07
CA LYS A 83 10.54 -1.10 15.44
C LYS A 83 9.96 -2.02 16.52
N VAL A 84 9.18 -3.01 16.11
CA VAL A 84 8.58 -4.01 17.01
C VAL A 84 9.43 -5.29 17.07
N PRO A 85 9.36 -6.05 18.18
CA PRO A 85 10.03 -7.36 18.26
C PRO A 85 9.43 -8.33 17.23
N LEU A 86 10.25 -9.26 16.72
CA LEU A 86 9.86 -10.21 15.67
C LEU A 86 8.62 -11.05 16.05
N ALA A 87 8.45 -11.35 17.34
CA ALA A 87 7.32 -12.12 17.86
C ALA A 87 5.97 -11.41 17.71
N LEU A 88 5.97 -10.06 17.65
CA LEU A 88 4.78 -9.23 17.46
C LEU A 88 4.73 -8.63 16.05
N ALA A 89 5.71 -8.93 15.19
CA ALA A 89 5.75 -8.40 13.85
C ALA A 89 4.77 -9.14 12.95
N ILE A 90 4.20 -8.41 12.00
CA ILE A 90 3.08 -8.84 11.17
C ILE A 90 3.60 -9.05 9.75
N ASP A 91 3.04 -10.04 9.07
CA ASP A 91 3.37 -10.28 7.69
C ASP A 91 2.62 -9.29 6.78
N SER A 92 3.37 -8.59 5.93
CA SER A 92 2.84 -7.62 4.97
C SER A 92 1.88 -6.59 5.60
N PRO A 93 2.33 -5.72 6.52
CA PRO A 93 1.48 -4.75 7.20
C PRO A 93 0.91 -3.69 6.24
N HIS A 94 -0.31 -3.23 6.51
CA HIS A 94 -1.00 -2.26 5.64
C HIS A 94 -1.42 -0.97 6.39
N GLY A 95 -1.41 0.17 5.70
CA GLY A 95 -1.73 1.47 6.30
C GLY A 95 -3.16 1.57 6.84
N ARG A 96 -4.14 1.02 6.11
CA ARG A 96 -5.55 0.98 6.53
C ARG A 96 -5.76 0.05 7.74
N GLN A 97 -5.09 -1.10 7.77
CA GLN A 97 -5.13 -2.01 8.92
C GLN A 97 -4.55 -1.34 10.16
N LEU A 98 -3.42 -0.65 10.00
CA LEU A 98 -2.77 0.09 11.09
C LEU A 98 -3.69 1.18 11.66
N SER A 99 -4.39 1.91 10.80
CA SER A 99 -5.26 2.98 11.25
C SER A 99 -6.47 2.44 12.03
N VAL A 100 -7.11 1.36 11.56
CA VAL A 100 -8.20 0.67 12.27
C VAL A 100 -7.71 0.14 13.63
N ALA A 101 -6.56 -0.54 13.66
CA ALA A 101 -6.01 -1.09 14.90
C ALA A 101 -5.73 0.00 15.96
N VAL A 102 -5.19 1.15 15.56
CA VAL A 102 -4.96 2.26 16.49
C VAL A 102 -6.28 2.83 17.02
N LYS A 103 -7.31 2.89 16.16
CA LYS A 103 -8.64 3.34 16.55
C LYS A 103 -9.29 2.40 17.55
N GLU A 104 -9.16 1.09 17.37
CA GLU A 104 -9.64 0.08 18.34
C GLU A 104 -8.91 0.15 19.68
N VAL A 105 -7.63 0.52 19.68
CA VAL A 105 -6.90 0.83 20.92
C VAL A 105 -7.44 2.11 21.60
N GLY A 106 -8.25 2.92 20.92
CA GLY A 106 -8.94 4.07 21.50
C GLY A 106 -8.16 5.39 21.41
N PHE A 107 -7.28 5.53 20.41
CA PHE A 107 -6.61 6.80 20.14
C PHE A 107 -7.24 7.54 18.95
N ASN A 108 -7.06 8.85 18.90
CA ASN A 108 -7.41 9.64 17.74
C ASN A 108 -6.42 9.36 16.60
N VAL A 109 -6.96 9.09 15.42
CA VAL A 109 -6.21 8.68 14.23
C VAL A 109 -6.52 9.59 13.04
N CYS A 110 -5.46 9.92 12.30
CA CYS A 110 -5.54 10.53 10.99
C CYS A 110 -4.79 9.63 10.00
N TYR A 111 -5.45 9.22 8.92
CA TYR A 111 -4.86 8.35 7.89
C TYR A 111 -4.52 9.16 6.65
N GLU A 112 -3.27 9.05 6.22
CA GLU A 112 -2.72 9.72 5.04
C GLU A 112 -2.27 8.64 4.03
N PRO A 113 -3.16 8.20 3.12
CA PRO A 113 -2.88 7.11 2.20
C PRO A 113 -1.73 7.43 1.23
N ASN A 114 -1.60 8.69 0.80
CA ASN A 114 -0.65 9.10 -0.23
C ASN A 114 0.79 9.30 0.28
N LYS A 115 1.08 9.02 1.55
CA LYS A 115 2.40 9.25 2.15
C LYS A 115 3.08 7.93 2.47
N SER A 116 4.31 7.75 2.00
CA SER A 116 5.15 6.58 2.24
C SER A 116 6.34 6.91 3.15
N HIS A 117 6.97 5.86 3.68
CA HIS A 117 8.18 6.03 4.49
C HIS A 117 9.39 6.28 3.57
N PRO A 118 10.35 7.16 3.91
CA PRO A 118 11.51 7.43 3.05
C PRO A 118 12.38 6.20 2.73
N SER A 119 12.38 5.20 3.60
CA SER A 119 13.09 3.93 3.38
C SER A 119 12.27 2.89 2.61
N ASP A 120 10.97 3.10 2.43
CA ASP A 120 10.08 2.19 1.72
C ASP A 120 8.96 2.96 1.04
N PHE A 121 9.21 3.30 -0.23
CA PHE A 121 8.31 4.05 -1.08
C PHE A 121 7.15 3.20 -1.62
N PHE A 122 7.32 1.88 -1.68
CA PHE A 122 6.35 0.95 -2.29
C PHE A 122 5.17 0.60 -1.38
N THR A 123 5.32 0.84 -0.07
CA THR A 123 4.25 0.58 0.91
C THR A 123 3.67 1.91 1.41
N PRO A 124 2.71 2.51 0.70
CA PRO A 124 2.10 3.77 1.10
C PRO A 124 1.19 3.60 2.33
N GLY A 125 1.00 4.71 3.06
CA GLY A 125 0.12 4.80 4.21
C GLY A 125 0.86 5.32 5.43
N ARG A 126 0.66 6.59 5.76
CA ARG A 126 1.13 7.18 7.02
C ARG A 126 -0.05 7.34 7.97
N VAL A 127 0.13 6.93 9.21
CA VAL A 127 -0.90 7.05 10.25
C VAL A 127 -0.39 8.00 11.31
N ARG A 128 -1.17 9.05 11.60
CA ARG A 128 -0.88 9.98 12.69
C ARG A 128 -1.74 9.68 13.90
N VAL A 129 -1.10 9.67 15.06
CA VAL A 129 -1.72 9.27 16.33
C VAL A 129 -1.49 10.33 17.40
N GLN A 130 -2.56 10.74 18.06
CA GLN A 130 -2.48 11.63 19.20
C GLN A 130 -2.14 10.84 20.47
N LEU A 131 -0.85 10.81 20.85
CA LEU A 131 -0.42 10.18 22.11
C LEU A 131 -0.44 11.16 23.30
N PHE A 132 -0.12 12.43 23.03
CA PHE A 132 -0.06 13.49 24.03
C PHE A 132 -1.11 14.56 23.74
N SER A 133 -1.65 15.15 24.81
CA SER A 133 -2.51 16.33 24.74
C SER A 133 -1.68 17.56 24.36
N ASP A 134 -2.33 18.69 24.11
CA ASP A 134 -1.64 19.94 23.78
C ASP A 134 -0.72 20.41 24.93
N ALA A 135 -1.07 20.06 26.18
CA ALA A 135 -0.27 20.28 27.38
C ALA A 135 0.90 19.29 27.58
N GLY A 136 1.13 18.35 26.65
CA GLY A 136 2.23 17.39 26.73
C GLY A 136 1.99 16.18 27.65
N VAL A 137 0.81 16.09 28.27
CA VAL A 137 0.41 14.96 29.13
C VAL A 137 -0.05 13.79 28.25
N PRO A 138 0.34 12.53 28.53
CA PRO A 138 -0.14 11.37 27.79
C PRO A 138 -1.67 11.23 27.92
N LEU A 139 -2.37 10.97 26.82
CA LEU A 139 -3.85 10.83 26.83
C LEU A 139 -4.31 9.68 27.71
N ARG A 140 -3.52 8.60 27.75
CA ARG A 140 -3.80 7.44 28.59
C ARG A 140 -2.56 7.03 29.36
N GLN A 141 -2.74 6.71 30.64
CA GLN A 141 -1.65 6.33 31.52
C GLN A 141 -1.11 4.92 31.24
N ASP A 142 -1.94 4.03 30.67
CA ASP A 142 -1.55 2.68 30.28
C ASP A 142 -0.64 2.64 29.05
N ILE A 143 -0.57 3.73 28.27
CA ILE A 143 0.26 3.86 27.09
C ILE A 143 0.87 5.25 27.09
N SER A 144 1.98 5.39 27.82
CA SER A 144 2.68 6.68 27.96
C SER A 144 3.77 6.88 26.91
N THR A 145 4.34 5.77 26.41
CA THR A 145 5.49 5.82 25.49
C THR A 145 5.13 5.37 24.08
N ARG A 146 5.85 5.92 23.10
CA ARG A 146 5.72 5.50 21.69
C ARG A 146 6.00 4.01 21.48
N LYS A 147 6.95 3.43 22.22
CA LYS A 147 7.29 2.00 22.14
C LYS A 147 6.14 1.12 22.64
N GLU A 148 5.50 1.52 23.74
CA GLU A 148 4.35 0.81 24.29
C GLU A 148 3.14 0.87 23.36
N LEU A 149 2.87 2.04 22.78
CA LEU A 149 1.87 2.21 21.74
C LEU A 149 2.10 1.23 20.59
N MET A 150 3.32 1.17 20.04
CA MET A 150 3.64 0.25 18.94
C MET A 150 3.44 -1.22 19.35
N ARG A 151 3.80 -1.64 20.56
CA ARG A 151 3.58 -3.03 21.00
C ARG A 151 2.08 -3.36 21.09
N LYS A 152 1.26 -2.48 21.66
CA LYS A 152 -0.19 -2.67 21.79
C LYS A 152 -0.87 -2.71 20.42
N VAL A 153 -0.49 -1.79 19.54
CA VAL A 153 -1.02 -1.72 18.17
C VAL A 153 -0.64 -2.97 17.37
N ALA A 154 0.59 -3.49 17.51
CA ALA A 154 1.00 -4.72 16.84
C ALA A 154 0.14 -5.93 17.23
N VAL A 155 -0.15 -6.08 18.53
CA VAL A 155 -1.06 -7.13 19.03
C VAL A 155 -2.48 -6.95 18.49
N GLN A 156 -2.92 -5.70 18.31
CA GLN A 156 -4.26 -5.43 17.81
C GLN A 156 -4.36 -5.68 16.30
N MET A 157 -3.37 -5.24 15.51
CA MET A 157 -3.35 -5.44 14.06
C MET A 157 -3.42 -6.92 13.67
N ASP A 158 -2.82 -7.83 14.44
CA ASP A 158 -2.92 -9.28 14.20
C ASP A 158 -4.36 -9.81 14.28
N LYS A 159 -5.24 -9.11 15.01
CA LYS A 159 -6.68 -9.44 15.12
C LYS A 159 -7.52 -8.74 14.06
N VAL A 160 -7.08 -7.59 13.55
CA VAL A 160 -7.82 -6.81 12.58
C VAL A 160 -7.62 -7.40 11.18
N LEU A 161 -8.71 -7.92 10.61
CA LEU A 161 -8.77 -8.35 9.22
C LEU A 161 -9.40 -7.25 8.37
N VAL A 162 -8.56 -6.43 7.75
CA VAL A 162 -9.03 -5.50 6.71
C VAL A 162 -8.82 -6.16 5.34
N PRO A 163 -9.86 -6.24 4.49
CA PRO A 163 -9.69 -6.67 3.11
C PRO A 163 -8.63 -5.81 2.42
N ARG A 164 -7.62 -6.45 1.84
CA ARG A 164 -6.70 -5.73 0.96
C ARG A 164 -7.46 -5.42 -0.32
N ASP A 165 -7.34 -4.18 -0.79
CA ASP A 165 -7.75 -3.85 -2.15
C ASP A 165 -6.99 -4.80 -3.08
N ARG A 166 -7.73 -5.64 -3.79
CA ARG A 166 -7.13 -6.59 -4.73
C ARG A 166 -6.52 -5.75 -5.85
N GLU A 167 -5.26 -5.99 -6.17
CA GLU A 167 -4.66 -5.47 -7.40
C GLU A 167 -5.61 -5.85 -8.54
N PRO A 168 -6.21 -4.85 -9.21
CA PRO A 168 -7.26 -5.12 -10.16
C PRO A 168 -6.62 -5.92 -11.30
N SER A 169 -7.23 -7.05 -11.63
CA SER A 169 -6.70 -7.88 -12.70
C SER A 169 -6.82 -7.15 -14.04
N LEU A 170 -6.01 -7.55 -15.03
CA LEU A 170 -6.18 -7.03 -16.39
C LEU A 170 -7.62 -7.20 -16.87
N GLN A 171 -8.28 -8.29 -16.49
CA GLN A 171 -9.68 -8.52 -16.80
C GLN A 171 -10.60 -7.51 -16.11
N ASP A 172 -10.39 -7.22 -14.82
CA ASP A 172 -11.19 -6.21 -14.11
C ASP A 172 -11.03 -4.82 -14.74
N LEU A 173 -9.85 -4.49 -15.27
CA LEU A 173 -9.59 -3.23 -15.99
C LEU A 173 -10.26 -3.17 -17.37
N ILE A 174 -10.28 -4.31 -18.08
CA ILE A 174 -10.98 -4.46 -19.36
C ILE A 174 -12.49 -4.33 -19.13
N ASP A 175 -13.01 -5.01 -18.12
CA ASP A 175 -14.42 -5.02 -17.75
C ASP A 175 -14.87 -3.65 -17.21
N SER A 176 -13.99 -2.93 -16.50
CA SER A 176 -14.27 -1.56 -16.02
C SER A 176 -14.08 -0.49 -17.10
N GLY A 177 -13.64 -0.86 -18.31
CA GLY A 177 -13.38 0.08 -19.42
C GLY A 177 -12.28 1.11 -19.14
N ALA A 178 -11.40 0.86 -18.16
CA ALA A 178 -10.34 1.79 -17.75
C ALA A 178 -9.12 1.76 -18.70
N MET A 179 -9.10 0.82 -19.64
CA MET A 179 -8.12 0.72 -20.73
C MET A 179 -8.79 1.06 -22.07
N PRO A 180 -8.23 1.98 -22.89
CA PRO A 180 -8.71 2.14 -24.26
C PRO A 180 -8.42 0.85 -25.03
N MET A 181 -9.46 0.29 -25.64
CA MET A 181 -9.33 -0.87 -26.53
C MET A 181 -8.28 -0.58 -27.60
N LEU A 182 -7.20 -1.35 -27.61
CA LEU A 182 -6.30 -1.37 -28.76
C LEU A 182 -7.09 -1.87 -29.97
N PRO A 183 -7.07 -1.16 -31.12
CA PRO A 183 -7.79 -1.61 -32.31
C PRO A 183 -7.33 -3.02 -32.72
N GLY A 184 -8.21 -4.02 -32.67
CA GLY A 184 -7.94 -5.37 -33.18
C GLY A 184 -8.29 -6.56 -32.29
N MET A 185 -8.65 -6.38 -31.01
CA MET A 185 -9.09 -7.49 -30.16
C MET A 185 -10.62 -7.59 -30.12
N ALA A 186 -11.18 -8.58 -30.82
CA ALA A 186 -12.61 -8.89 -30.75
C ALA A 186 -12.98 -9.56 -29.40
N PRO A 187 -14.16 -9.28 -28.82
CA PRO A 187 -14.63 -9.95 -27.61
C PRO A 187 -15.02 -11.39 -27.94
N GLN A 188 -14.30 -12.36 -27.36
CA GLN A 188 -14.73 -13.76 -27.42
C GLN A 188 -15.80 -13.97 -26.34
N SER A 189 -17.03 -14.22 -26.77
CA SER A 189 -18.15 -14.61 -25.91
C SER A 189 -17.87 -15.93 -25.19
N PRO A 190 -18.33 -16.12 -23.94
CA PRO A 190 -18.16 -17.39 -23.25
C PRO A 190 -19.11 -18.44 -23.85
N THR A 191 -18.54 -19.44 -24.51
CA THR A 191 -19.29 -20.65 -24.88
C THR A 191 -19.57 -21.46 -23.61
N ARG A 192 -20.84 -21.44 -23.22
CA ARG A 192 -21.51 -22.38 -22.32
C ARG A 192 -21.19 -23.82 -22.74
N ALA A 193 -20.43 -24.55 -21.92
CA ALA A 193 -20.18 -25.96 -22.09
C ALA A 193 -21.11 -26.77 -21.17
N GLU A 194 -22.15 -27.38 -21.73
CA GLU A 194 -22.87 -28.50 -21.13
C GLU A 194 -22.52 -29.78 -21.92
N GLU A 195 -21.77 -30.64 -21.24
CA GLU A 195 -21.78 -32.12 -21.17
C GLU A 195 -21.85 -33.02 -22.43
N SER A 196 -20.92 -33.98 -22.52
CA SER A 196 -21.30 -35.41 -22.55
C SER A 196 -20.13 -36.39 -22.33
N PHE A 197 -20.52 -37.49 -21.71
CA PHE A 197 -19.84 -38.61 -21.09
C PHE A 197 -19.09 -39.54 -22.07
N ALA A 198 -17.88 -40.00 -21.74
CA ALA A 198 -17.35 -41.27 -22.25
C ALA A 198 -16.25 -41.87 -21.33
N GLU A 199 -16.41 -43.15 -21.10
CA GLU A 199 -15.83 -44.03 -20.08
C GLU A 199 -14.36 -44.44 -20.35
N SER A 200 -13.62 -44.72 -19.27
CA SER A 200 -12.23 -45.26 -19.30
C SER A 200 -12.18 -46.73 -19.77
N PRO A 201 -10.99 -47.28 -20.11
CA PRO A 201 -10.25 -48.02 -19.07
C PRO A 201 -8.70 -47.95 -19.16
N ALA A 202 -8.05 -48.10 -18.01
CA ALA A 202 -6.63 -48.46 -17.87
C ALA A 202 -6.46 -50.01 -17.86
N PRO A 203 -5.25 -50.58 -18.09
CA PRO A 203 -4.31 -50.83 -16.96
C PRO A 203 -2.79 -50.73 -17.29
N GLY A 204 -1.96 -50.51 -16.24
CA GLY A 204 -0.47 -50.32 -16.27
C GLY A 204 0.37 -51.60 -16.51
N PRO A 205 1.52 -51.86 -15.84
CA PRO A 205 2.54 -51.00 -15.21
C PRO A 205 4.02 -51.43 -15.55
N SER A 206 5.05 -50.61 -15.28
CA SER A 206 6.46 -51.01 -14.95
C SER A 206 7.32 -49.75 -14.76
N SER A 207 7.85 -49.39 -13.58
CA SER A 207 8.87 -50.00 -12.70
C SER A 207 10.32 -49.59 -13.03
N SER A 208 10.91 -48.77 -12.16
CA SER A 208 12.31 -48.75 -11.66
C SER A 208 12.65 -47.32 -11.16
N LYS A 209 13.33 -47.04 -10.05
CA LYS A 209 13.86 -47.80 -8.90
C LYS A 209 14.34 -46.77 -7.85
N ALA A 210 13.94 -46.98 -6.59
CA ALA A 210 14.66 -46.88 -5.29
C ALA A 210 16.13 -46.35 -5.28
N ALA A 211 16.74 -45.78 -4.23
CA ALA A 211 16.48 -45.48 -2.81
C ALA A 211 17.72 -44.65 -2.30
N LYS A 212 17.70 -43.87 -1.21
CA LYS A 212 17.96 -44.32 0.18
C LYS A 212 17.92 -43.15 1.17
N LYS A 213 17.49 -43.50 2.40
CA LYS A 213 17.49 -42.77 3.69
C LYS A 213 18.88 -42.41 4.22
N ALA A 214 18.94 -41.44 5.14
CA ALA A 214 19.41 -41.67 6.51
C ALA A 214 18.94 -40.57 7.48
N ALA A 215 18.62 -40.98 8.70
CA ALA A 215 18.17 -40.18 9.83
C ALA A 215 19.31 -40.03 10.86
N GLY A 216 19.25 -38.99 11.70
CA GLY A 216 20.13 -38.83 12.87
C GLY A 216 19.52 -37.91 13.93
N LYS A 217 19.09 -38.51 15.04
CA LYS A 217 18.58 -37.91 16.29
C LYS A 217 19.73 -37.75 17.30
N ALA A 218 19.68 -36.74 18.19
CA ALA A 218 19.98 -36.75 19.65
C ALA A 218 20.56 -35.39 20.12
N LYS A 219 19.91 -34.62 21.01
CA LYS A 219 19.84 -34.68 22.50
C LYS A 219 21.15 -34.34 23.25
N LYS A 220 21.13 -33.23 24.03
CA LYS A 220 21.17 -33.16 25.52
C LYS A 220 22.21 -32.18 26.15
N LYS A 221 21.65 -31.24 26.94
CA LYS A 221 22.06 -30.60 28.22
C LYS A 221 23.54 -30.24 28.54
N GLY A 222 23.65 -28.99 29.03
CA GLY A 222 24.28 -28.60 30.30
C GLY A 222 25.76 -28.20 30.18
N LYS A 223 26.35 -27.40 31.06
CA LYS A 223 25.96 -26.65 32.26
C LYS A 223 27.14 -25.70 32.55
N ALA A 224 26.83 -24.56 33.15
CA ALA A 224 27.70 -23.52 33.75
C ALA A 224 29.17 -23.86 34.06
N LYS A 225 30.05 -22.87 33.89
CA LYS A 225 31.08 -22.53 34.89
C LYS A 225 31.25 -21.01 34.97
N ASN A 226 31.06 -20.52 36.19
CA ASN A 226 31.41 -19.20 36.72
C ASN A 226 32.80 -19.33 37.39
N LEU A 227 33.40 -18.19 37.79
CA LEU A 227 34.60 -18.03 38.64
C LEU A 227 35.96 -18.18 37.90
N VAL A 228 36.95 -17.28 38.00
CA VAL A 228 37.30 -16.21 38.97
C VAL A 228 37.65 -14.94 38.20
#